data_AF-A0A2D5AT01-F1
#
_entry.id   AF-A0A2D5AT01-F1
#
_cell.length_a   1.000
_cell.length_b   1.000
_cell.length_c   1.000
_cell.angle_alpha   90.00
_cell.angle_beta   90.00
_cell.angle_gamma   90.00
#
_symmetry.space_group_name_H-M   'P 1'
#
loop_
_entity.id
_entity.type
_entity.pdbx_description
1 polymer ?
#
loop_
_entity_poly.entity_id
_entity_poly.type
_entity_poly.pdbx_seq_one_letter_code
_entity_poly.pdbx_strand_id
1 'polypeptide(L)'
;MMPFVYTAWFRCEYLQEDDEDREWVACMIIKAESSKAAQEWGDRLARSKADRDPDEHFLRSDITLPDDPMYSDASVEGVPRFTYGEEATDEQIGW
;
A
#
# COMPACT_ATOMS: atom_id res chain seq x y z
N MET A 1 15.12 5.41 -11.67
CA MET A 1 14.03 5.11 -10.71
C MET A 1 14.51 4.03 -9.75
N MET A 2 14.21 4.19 -8.47
CA MET A 2 14.55 3.26 -7.39
C MET A 2 13.28 2.58 -6.88
N PRO A 3 13.35 1.35 -6.38
CA PRO A 3 12.22 0.68 -5.76
C PRO A 3 11.99 1.21 -4.34
N PHE A 4 10.73 1.46 -4.00
CA PHE A 4 10.27 1.80 -2.66
C PHE A 4 9.16 0.83 -2.26
N VAL A 5 9.14 0.39 -1.02
CA VAL A 5 8.01 -0.37 -0.48
C VAL A 5 7.01 0.65 0.05
N TYR A 6 5.81 0.61 -0.52
CA TYR A 6 4.67 1.37 -0.05
C TYR A 6 3.78 0.47 0.77
N THR A 7 3.46 0.93 1.97
CA THR A 7 2.58 0.24 2.90
C THR A 7 1.40 1.17 3.20
N ALA A 8 0.18 0.69 3.03
CA ALA A 8 -1.04 1.43 3.37
C ALA A 8 -1.89 0.65 4.36
N TRP A 9 -2.44 1.36 5.33
CA TRP A 9 -3.34 0.82 6.33
C TRP A 9 -4.76 1.32 6.08
N PHE A 10 -5.70 0.40 6.15
CA PHE A 10 -7.12 0.64 5.97
C PHE A 10 -7.88 0.24 7.21
N ARG A 11 -9.11 0.73 7.30
CA ARG A 11 -10.08 0.31 8.30
C ARG A 11 -11.41 -0.03 7.66
N CYS A 12 -11.93 -1.21 7.97
CA CYS A 12 -13.28 -1.61 7.64
C CYS A 12 -14.24 -1.22 8.77
N GLU A 13 -15.16 -0.27 8.53
CA GLU A 13 -16.11 0.18 9.58
C GLU A 13 -17.30 -0.78 9.76
N TYR A 14 -17.45 -1.78 8.88
CA TYR A 14 -18.46 -2.82 9.05
C TYR A 14 -18.07 -3.86 10.11
N LEU A 15 -16.77 -4.01 10.39
CA LEU A 15 -16.25 -4.96 11.37
C LEU A 15 -16.32 -4.39 12.79
N GLN A 16 -16.45 -5.28 13.77
CA GLN A 16 -16.52 -4.90 15.19
C GLN A 16 -15.17 -4.36 15.67
N GLU A 17 -15.18 -3.57 16.75
CA GLU A 17 -13.96 -2.90 17.22
C GLU A 17 -12.84 -3.84 17.66
N ASP A 18 -13.21 -5.05 18.08
CA ASP A 18 -12.36 -6.14 18.53
C ASP A 18 -12.04 -7.15 17.42
N ASP A 19 -12.54 -6.93 16.20
CA ASP A 19 -12.21 -7.75 15.04
C ASP A 19 -10.77 -7.46 14.58
N GLU A 20 -9.97 -8.52 14.42
CA GLU A 20 -8.57 -8.40 14.00
C GLU A 20 -8.42 -7.93 12.55
N ASP A 21 -9.44 -8.17 11.73
CA ASP A 21 -9.49 -7.72 10.33
C ASP A 21 -10.06 -6.30 10.20
N ARG A 22 -10.48 -5.66 11.31
CA ARG A 22 -10.97 -4.27 11.29
C ARG A 22 -9.93 -3.32 10.71
N GLU A 23 -8.65 -3.54 11.01
CA GLU A 23 -7.55 -2.81 10.38
C GLU A 23 -6.66 -3.78 9.62
N TRP A 24 -6.47 -3.53 8.34
CA TRP A 24 -5.65 -4.37 7.49
C TRP A 24 -4.63 -3.53 6.72
N VAL A 25 -3.62 -4.22 6.17
CA VAL A 25 -2.48 -3.60 5.52
C VAL A 25 -2.30 -4.16 4.12
N ALA A 26 -1.97 -3.29 3.17
CA ALA A 26 -1.52 -3.70 1.85
C ALA A 26 -0.13 -3.15 1.57
N CYS A 27 0.66 -3.94 0.86
CA CYS A 27 2.02 -3.59 0.48
C CYS A 27 2.18 -3.68 -1.04
N MET A 28 2.88 -2.72 -1.63
CA MET A 28 3.32 -2.79 -3.03
C MET A 28 4.71 -2.16 -3.19
N ILE A 29 5.45 -2.58 -4.21
CA ILE A 29 6.72 -1.97 -4.58
C ILE A 29 6.47 -0.98 -5.72
N ILE A 30 6.87 0.27 -5.50
CA ILE A 30 6.74 1.36 -6.46
C ILE A 30 8.13 1.75 -6.95
N LYS A 31 8.37 1.64 -8.26
CA LYS A 31 9.56 2.23 -8.90
C LYS A 31 9.30 3.71 -9.18
N ALA A 32 9.98 4.59 -8.45
CA ALA A 32 9.82 6.04 -8.58
C ALA A 32 11.17 6.77 -8.58
N GLU A 33 11.16 8.08 -8.86
CA GLU A 33 12.37 8.91 -8.80
C GLU A 33 12.77 9.30 -7.37
N SER A 34 11.81 9.27 -6.43
CA SER A 34 12.03 9.56 -5.01
C SER A 34 11.01 8.83 -4.14
N SER A 35 11.29 8.69 -2.84
CA SER A 35 10.35 8.13 -1.86
C SER A 35 9.06 8.95 -1.80
N LYS A 36 9.18 10.28 -1.87
CA LYS A 36 8.03 11.19 -1.92
C LYS A 36 7.12 10.91 -3.12
N ALA A 37 7.70 10.76 -4.31
CA ALA A 37 6.92 10.45 -5.51
C ALA A 37 6.23 9.07 -5.42
N ALA A 38 6.92 8.09 -4.83
CA ALA A 38 6.32 6.79 -4.54
C ALA A 38 5.13 6.92 -3.59
N GLN A 39 5.27 7.66 -2.48
CA GLN A 39 4.20 7.86 -1.52
C GLN A 39 3.01 8.58 -2.12
N GLU A 40 3.23 9.67 -2.87
CA GLU A 40 2.16 10.45 -3.49
C GLU A 40 1.34 9.61 -4.48
N TRP A 41 2.00 8.76 -5.27
CA TRP A 41 1.30 7.88 -6.20
C TRP A 41 0.59 6.73 -5.49
N GLY A 42 1.21 6.12 -4.48
CA GLY A 42 0.59 5.08 -3.67
C GLY A 42 -0.63 5.58 -2.91
N ASP A 43 -0.54 6.75 -2.27
CA ASP A 43 -1.67 7.40 -1.58
C ASP A 43 -2.83 7.69 -2.52
N ARG A 44 -2.52 8.10 -3.76
CA ARG A 44 -3.55 8.30 -4.77
C ARG A 44 -4.29 7.00 -5.08
N LEU A 45 -3.59 5.88 -5.23
CA LEU A 45 -4.21 4.57 -5.47
C LEU A 45 -5.03 4.11 -4.25
N ALA A 46 -4.45 4.19 -3.06
CA ALA A 46 -5.07 3.78 -1.80
C ALA A 46 -6.35 4.57 -1.51
N ARG A 47 -6.31 5.91 -1.63
CA ARG A 47 -7.50 6.76 -1.49
C ARG A 47 -8.54 6.46 -2.55
N SER A 48 -8.11 6.21 -3.78
CA SER A 48 -9.03 5.86 -4.86
C SER A 48 -9.77 4.54 -4.59
N LYS A 49 -9.13 3.54 -3.98
CA LYS A 49 -9.80 2.31 -3.51
C LYS A 49 -10.81 2.61 -2.40
N ALA A 50 -10.42 3.37 -1.39
CA ALA A 50 -11.32 3.78 -0.31
C ALA A 50 -12.52 4.60 -0.83
N ASP A 51 -12.33 5.47 -1.83
CA ASP A 51 -13.43 6.24 -2.44
C ASP A 51 -14.42 5.35 -3.22
N ARG A 52 -13.98 4.18 -3.69
CA ARG A 52 -14.85 3.20 -4.38
C ARG A 52 -15.62 2.29 -3.43
N ASP A 53 -15.17 2.19 -2.18
CA ASP A 53 -15.65 1.22 -1.21
C ASP A 53 -16.01 1.92 0.11
N PRO A 54 -17.30 2.23 0.34
CA PRO A 54 -17.73 3.11 1.42
C PRO A 54 -17.47 2.55 2.83
N ASP A 55 -17.21 1.24 2.93
CA ASP A 55 -16.92 0.58 4.20
C ASP A 55 -15.42 0.59 4.52
N GLU A 56 -14.57 0.94 3.55
CA GLU A 56 -13.11 0.97 3.66
C GLU A 56 -12.55 2.39 3.76
N HIS A 57 -11.81 2.66 4.82
CA HIS A 57 -11.19 3.96 5.04
C HIS A 57 -9.67 3.88 4.98
N PHE A 58 -9.06 4.65 4.09
CA PHE A 58 -7.62 4.88 4.12
C PHE A 58 -7.20 5.64 5.38
N LEU A 59 -6.35 5.03 6.21
CA LEU A 59 -5.88 5.64 7.46
C LEU A 59 -4.58 6.43 7.25
N ARG A 60 -3.55 5.74 6.77
CA ARG A 60 -2.19 6.27 6.61
C ARG A 60 -1.37 5.40 5.66
N SER A 61 -0.22 5.92 5.27
CA SER A 61 0.79 5.19 4.53
C SER A 61 2.20 5.45 5.05
N ASP A 62 3.12 4.58 4.66
CA ASP A 62 4.55 4.74 4.90
C ASP A 62 5.36 4.29 3.67
N ILE A 63 6.59 4.79 3.57
CA ILE A 63 7.56 4.40 2.55
C ILE A 63 8.83 3.89 3.23
N THR A 64 9.21 2.67 2.88
CA THR A 64 10.48 2.07 3.30
C THR A 64 11.30 1.63 2.09
N LEU A 65 12.56 1.31 2.32
CA LEU A 65 13.42 0.70 1.31
C LEU A 65 13.24 -0.82 1.32
N PRO A 66 13.31 -1.51 0.16
CA PRO A 66 13.19 -2.97 0.11
C PRO A 66 14.28 -3.72 0.90
N ASP A 67 15.41 -3.08 1.18
CA ASP A 67 16.54 -3.60 1.95
C ASP A 67 16.61 -3.00 3.37
N ASP A 68 15.53 -2.37 3.84
CA ASP A 68 15.47 -1.83 5.19
C ASP A 68 15.65 -2.96 6.24
N PRO A 69 16.66 -2.87 7.13
CA PRO A 69 16.96 -3.91 8.12
C PRO A 69 15.80 -4.23 9.06
N MET A 70 14.83 -3.31 9.23
CA MET A 70 13.64 -3.54 10.03
C MET A 70 12.78 -4.69 9.49
N TYR A 71 12.93 -5.02 8.20
CA TYR A 71 12.19 -6.07 7.50
C TYR A 71 13.11 -7.21 7.01
N SER A 72 14.29 -7.39 7.64
CA SER A 72 15.28 -8.39 7.20
C SER A 72 14.76 -9.83 7.13
N ASP A 73 13.73 -10.14 7.90
CA ASP A 73 13.11 -11.47 7.97
C ASP A 73 11.92 -11.64 7.00
N ALA A 74 11.54 -10.58 6.28
CA ALA A 74 10.42 -10.57 5.34
C ALA A 74 10.90 -10.62 3.88
N SER A 75 10.38 -11.56 3.09
CA SER A 75 10.62 -11.60 1.65
C SER A 75 9.64 -10.71 0.91
N VAL A 76 10.15 -9.85 0.03
CA VAL A 76 9.34 -9.01 -0.87
C VAL A 76 9.07 -9.68 -2.22
N GLU A 77 9.43 -10.94 -2.43
CA GLU A 77 9.31 -11.62 -3.72
C GLU A 77 7.87 -11.63 -4.26
N GLY A 78 6.88 -11.87 -3.39
CA GLY A 78 5.45 -11.91 -3.75
C GLY A 78 4.74 -10.55 -3.78
N VAL A 79 5.41 -9.46 -3.42
CA VAL A 79 4.81 -8.13 -3.36
C VAL A 79 4.60 -7.58 -4.79
N PRO A 80 3.39 -7.11 -5.16
CA PRO A 80 3.13 -6.49 -6.46
C PRO A 80 4.08 -5.34 -6.76
N ARG A 81 4.46 -5.19 -8.03
CA ARG A 81 5.47 -4.23 -8.49
C ARG A 81 4.91 -3.35 -9.59
N PHE A 82 5.00 -2.04 -9.40
CA PHE A 82 4.51 -1.05 -10.35
C PHE A 82 5.52 0.05 -10.61
N THR A 83 5.36 0.74 -11.74
CA THR A 83 6.10 1.98 -12.02
C THR A 83 5.24 3.18 -11.64
N TYR A 84 5.84 4.23 -11.08
CA TYR A 84 5.15 5.49 -10.84
C TYR A 84 4.41 5.96 -12.10
N GLY A 85 3.14 6.31 -11.93
CA GLY A 85 2.29 6.81 -13.01
C GLY A 85 1.65 5.74 -13.89
N GLU A 86 1.98 4.46 -13.70
CA GLU A 86 1.30 3.34 -14.36
C GLU A 86 -0.17 3.25 -13.91
N GLU A 87 -1.04 2.69 -14.74
CA GLU A 87 -2.39 2.32 -14.29
C GLU A 87 -2.31 0.94 -13.65
N ALA A 88 -2.91 0.79 -12.47
CA ALA A 88 -2.97 -0.47 -11.74
C ALA A 88 -4.40 -0.73 -11.29
N THR A 89 -4.89 -1.94 -11.52
CA THR A 89 -6.21 -2.39 -11.07
C THR A 89 -6.15 -2.92 -9.65
N ASP A 90 -7.31 -2.98 -9.00
CA ASP A 90 -7.40 -3.44 -7.62
C ASP A 90 -6.90 -4.88 -7.43
N GLU A 91 -7.24 -5.76 -8.39
CA GLU A 91 -6.77 -7.16 -8.42
C GLU A 91 -5.25 -7.27 -8.58
N GLN A 92 -4.63 -6.38 -9.38
CA GLN A 92 -3.17 -6.40 -9.55
C GLN A 92 -2.44 -5.93 -8.29
N ILE A 93 -3.02 -5.00 -7.54
CA ILE A 93 -2.45 -4.48 -6.30
C ILE A 93 -2.67 -5.47 -5.15
N GLY A 94 -3.68 -6.34 -5.26
CA GLY A 94 -4.08 -7.25 -4.20
C GLY A 94 -4.86 -6.54 -3.09
N TRP A 95 -5.69 -5.56 -3.49
CA TRP A 95 -6.72 -4.99 -2.62
C TRP A 95 -7.83 -6.00 -2.32
#